data_AF-A0A075JIS4-F1
#
_entry.id   AF-A0A075JIS4-F1
#
_cell.length_a   1.000
_cell.length_b   1.000
_cell.length_c   1.000
_cell.angle_alpha   90.00
_cell.angle_beta   90.00
_cell.angle_gamma   90.00
#
_symmetry.space_group_name_H-M   'P 1'
#
loop_
_entity.id
_entity.type
_entity.pdbx_description
1 polymer ?
#
loop_
_entity_poly.entity_id
_entity_poly.type
_entity_poly.pdbx_seq_one_letter_code
_entity_poly.pdbx_strand_id
1 'polypeptide(L)'
;MVSMASFTPGVDRWLRHVGASIIAAGALFSAPFVLWALAYKTYIYAETGHWYAWGAPTQIGVCNRIISYALVVLGVIGITFLGAGHVMALVRRRRAAAPRSHSPIIGAIRR
;
A
#
# COMPACT_ATOMS: atom_id res chain seq x y z
N MET A 1 -4.40 -32.29 -6.45
CA MET A 1 -3.04 -31.78 -6.19
C MET A 1 -3.01 -30.31 -6.55
N VAL A 2 -3.14 -29.41 -5.58
CA VAL A 2 -3.02 -27.97 -5.81
C VAL A 2 -1.53 -27.64 -5.75
N SER A 3 -0.99 -27.13 -6.85
CA SER A 3 0.40 -26.71 -6.96
C SER A 3 0.76 -25.78 -5.81
N MET A 4 1.70 -26.21 -4.97
CA MET A 4 2.36 -25.37 -3.97
C MET A 4 3.05 -24.24 -4.75
N ALA A 5 2.41 -23.08 -4.83
CA ALA A 5 3.08 -21.85 -5.20
C ALA A 5 4.22 -21.66 -4.20
N SER A 6 5.42 -22.05 -4.59
CA SER A 6 6.65 -21.84 -3.86
C SER A 6 6.82 -20.33 -3.76
N PHE A 7 6.42 -19.74 -2.64
CA PHE A 7 6.73 -18.36 -2.33
C PHE A 7 8.24 -18.20 -2.36
N THR A 8 8.76 -17.55 -3.39
CA THR A 8 10.19 -17.34 -3.60
C THR A 8 10.76 -16.66 -2.35
N PRO A 9 11.83 -17.20 -1.74
CA PRO A 9 12.45 -16.59 -0.57
C PRO A 9 12.82 -15.13 -0.87
N GLY A 10 12.36 -14.19 -0.04
CA GLY A 10 12.68 -12.76 -0.18
C GLY A 10 11.58 -11.89 -0.78
N VAL A 11 10.52 -12.47 -1.36
CA VAL A 11 9.38 -11.71 -1.93
C VAL A 11 8.68 -10.85 -0.87
N ASP A 12 8.52 -11.35 0.35
CA ASP A 12 7.92 -10.59 1.46
C ASP A 12 8.76 -9.37 1.88
N ARG A 13 10.09 -9.49 1.80
CA ARG A 13 11.01 -8.38 2.08
C ARG A 13 11.00 -7.36 0.94
N TRP A 14 10.99 -7.83 -0.32
CA TRP A 14 10.89 -6.98 -1.50
C TRP A 14 9.58 -6.18 -1.52
N LEU A 15 8.42 -6.83 -1.33
CA LEU A 15 7.11 -6.17 -1.32
C LEU A 15 7.01 -5.07 -0.25
N ARG A 16 7.54 -5.33 0.95
CA ARG A 16 7.58 -4.30 2.02
C ARG A 16 8.49 -3.13 1.66
N HIS A 17 9.66 -3.41 1.07
CA HIS A 17 10.61 -2.36 0.72
C HIS A 17 10.06 -1.48 -0.41
N VAL A 18 9.54 -2.10 -1.47
CA VAL A 18 8.89 -1.39 -2.58
C VAL A 18 7.68 -0.60 -2.10
N GLY A 19 6.81 -1.19 -1.29
CA GLY A 19 5.66 -0.49 -0.71
C GLY A 19 6.09 0.71 0.14
N ALA A 20 7.09 0.55 1.00
CA ALA A 20 7.63 1.63 1.81
C ALA A 20 8.28 2.74 0.96
N SER A 21 9.02 2.39 -0.09
CA SER A 21 9.62 3.35 -1.01
C SER A 21 8.57 4.14 -1.80
N ILE A 22 7.49 3.49 -2.26
CA ILE A 22 6.38 4.16 -2.95
C ILE A 22 5.69 5.14 -2.00
N ILE A 23 5.44 4.75 -0.74
CA ILE A 23 4.84 5.63 0.27
C ILE A 23 5.78 6.80 0.58
N ALA A 24 7.08 6.54 0.79
CA ALA A 24 8.06 7.57 1.12
C ALA A 24 8.24 8.57 -0.03
N ALA A 25 8.38 8.09 -1.27
CA ALA A 25 8.43 8.94 -2.46
C ALA A 25 7.13 9.72 -2.61
N GLY A 26 5.98 9.04 -2.49
CA GLY A 26 4.66 9.67 -2.51
C GLY A 26 4.52 10.78 -1.48
N ALA A 27 5.02 10.58 -0.25
CA ALA A 27 4.99 11.60 0.81
C ALA A 27 5.88 12.80 0.48
N LEU A 28 7.10 12.58 -0.02
CA LEU A 28 8.04 13.64 -0.38
C LEU A 28 7.50 14.53 -1.52
N PHE A 29 6.88 13.92 -2.53
CA PHE A 29 6.30 14.67 -3.66
C PHE A 29 4.93 15.28 -3.33
N SER A 30 4.14 14.63 -2.46
CA SER A 30 2.81 15.16 -2.08
C SER A 30 2.88 16.30 -1.08
N ALA A 31 3.85 16.34 -0.16
CA ALA A 31 3.92 17.37 0.87
C ALA A 31 3.88 18.82 0.32
N PRO A 32 4.77 19.23 -0.63
CA PRO A 32 4.72 20.57 -1.19
C PRO A 32 3.42 20.81 -1.98
N PHE A 33 2.91 19.78 -2.64
CA PHE A 33 1.69 19.86 -3.42
C PHE A 33 0.44 20.06 -2.56
N VAL A 34 0.32 19.34 -1.45
CA VAL A 34 -0.78 19.43 -0.49
C VAL A 34 -0.80 20.82 0.15
N LEU A 35 0.36 21.36 0.52
CA LEU A 35 0.48 22.73 1.03
C LEU A 35 0.01 23.76 0.00
N TRP A 36 0.47 23.63 -1.25
CA TRP A 36 0.04 24.50 -2.34
C TRP A 36 -1.48 24.37 -2.62
N ALA A 37 -2.01 23.16 -2.62
CA ALA A 37 -3.42 22.87 -2.82
C ALA A 37 -4.31 23.48 -1.73
N LEU A 38 -3.86 23.43 -0.48
CA LEU A 38 -4.49 24.09 0.66
C LEU A 38 -4.47 25.62 0.50
N ALA A 39 -3.31 26.19 0.17
CA ALA A 39 -3.15 27.62 -0.06
C ALA A 39 -4.06 28.13 -1.19
N TYR A 40 -4.13 27.40 -2.31
CA TYR A 40 -5.01 27.75 -3.43
C TYR A 40 -6.50 27.69 -3.04
N LYS A 41 -6.90 26.69 -2.26
CA LYS A 41 -8.28 26.62 -1.74
C LYS A 41 -8.61 27.78 -0.82
N THR A 42 -7.71 28.15 0.09
CA THR A 42 -7.92 29.29 0.98
C THR A 42 -8.01 30.61 0.22
N TYR A 43 -7.19 30.77 -0.82
CA TYR A 43 -7.26 31.93 -1.72
C TYR A 43 -8.62 32.01 -2.45
N ILE A 44 -9.07 30.92 -3.09
CA ILE A 44 -10.36 30.90 -3.78
C ILE A 44 -11.53 31.11 -2.81
N TYR A 45 -11.44 30.57 -1.60
CA TYR A 45 -12.45 30.82 -0.57
C TYR A 45 -12.53 32.31 -0.19
N ALA A 46 -11.38 32.98 -0.05
CA ALA A 46 -11.35 34.41 0.24
C ALA A 46 -11.95 35.26 -0.91
N GLU A 47 -11.72 34.86 -2.16
CA GLU A 47 -12.24 35.56 -3.36
C GLU A 47 -13.74 35.30 -3.60
N THR A 48 -14.20 34.06 -3.39
CA THR A 48 -15.54 33.63 -3.84
C THR A 48 -16.52 33.35 -2.71
N GLY A 49 -16.07 33.26 -1.46
CA GLY A 49 -16.88 32.82 -0.33
C GLY A 49 -17.28 31.35 -0.36
N HIS A 50 -16.86 30.59 -1.38
CA HIS A 50 -17.25 29.20 -1.58
C HIS A 50 -16.10 28.23 -1.32
N TRP A 51 -16.35 27.23 -0.48
CA TRP A 51 -15.36 26.19 -0.17
C TRP A 51 -15.52 24.99 -1.10
N TYR A 52 -14.55 24.80 -2.00
CA TYR A 52 -14.55 23.69 -2.94
C TYR A 52 -13.72 22.51 -2.42
N ALA A 53 -14.39 21.47 -1.89
CA ALA A 53 -13.73 20.31 -1.28
C ALA A 53 -12.83 19.51 -2.25
N TRP A 54 -13.15 19.49 -3.54
CA TRP A 54 -12.45 18.66 -4.53
C TRP A 54 -11.71 19.46 -5.61
N GLY A 55 -11.57 20.78 -5.42
CA GLY A 55 -10.97 21.70 -6.38
C GLY A 55 -12.01 22.68 -6.94
N ALA A 56 -11.62 23.93 -7.09
CA ALA A 56 -12.45 24.98 -7.67
C ALA A 56 -12.73 24.70 -9.16
N PRO A 57 -13.83 25.22 -9.74
CA PRO A 57 -14.15 25.08 -11.17
C PRO A 57 -13.27 25.99 -12.04
N THR A 58 -11.96 25.93 -11.83
CA THR A 58 -10.92 26.68 -12.53
C THR A 58 -9.91 25.68 -13.11
N GLN A 59 -9.13 26.06 -14.13
CA GLN A 59 -8.11 25.18 -14.70
C GLN A 59 -7.10 24.70 -13.63
N ILE A 60 -6.72 25.59 -12.72
CA ILE A 60 -5.84 25.29 -11.57
C ILE A 60 -6.52 24.31 -10.61
N GLY A 61 -7.81 24.49 -10.32
CA GLY A 61 -8.59 23.59 -9.47
C GLY A 61 -8.79 22.20 -10.07
N VAL A 62 -8.96 22.08 -11.40
CA VAL A 62 -9.01 20.79 -12.09
C VAL A 62 -7.66 20.08 -12.03
N CYS A 63 -6.55 20.78 -12.25
CA CYS A 63 -5.20 20.24 -12.09
C CYS A 63 -4.99 19.73 -10.64
N ASN A 64 -5.41 20.53 -9.67
CA ASN A 64 -5.34 20.18 -8.25
C ASN A 64 -6.09 18.86 -7.95
N ARG A 65 -7.29 18.73 -8.52
CA ARG A 65 -8.12 17.54 -8.40
C ARG A 65 -7.44 16.30 -8.99
N ILE A 66 -6.90 16.39 -10.20
CA ILE A 66 -6.25 15.27 -10.91
C ILE A 66 -5.05 14.77 -10.12
N ILE A 67 -4.16 15.66 -9.70
CA ILE A 67 -2.95 15.30 -8.97
C ILE A 67 -3.32 14.71 -7.59
N SER A 68 -4.32 15.28 -6.91
CA SER A 68 -4.83 14.73 -5.65
C SER A 68 -5.31 13.28 -5.81
N TYR A 69 -6.05 12.96 -6.87
CA TYR A 69 -6.45 11.58 -7.15
C TYR A 69 -5.25 10.67 -7.43
N ALA A 70 -4.27 11.13 -8.22
CA ALA A 70 -3.07 10.36 -8.50
C ALA A 70 -2.29 10.03 -7.21
N LEU A 71 -2.20 10.98 -6.28
CA LEU A 71 -1.57 10.78 -4.97
C LEU A 71 -2.32 9.76 -4.11
N VAL A 72 -3.66 9.81 -4.10
CA VAL A 72 -4.48 8.81 -3.40
C VAL A 72 -4.25 7.42 -4.00
N VAL A 73 -4.24 7.28 -5.32
CA VAL A 73 -4.00 6.00 -6.00
C VAL A 73 -2.61 5.46 -5.67
N LEU A 74 -1.57 6.29 -5.74
CA LEU A 74 -0.20 5.89 -5.36
C LEU A 74 -0.11 5.45 -3.89
N GLY A 75 -0.80 6.16 -2.98
CA GLY A 75 -0.89 5.78 -1.58
C GLY A 75 -1.54 4.43 -1.37
N VAL A 76 -2.68 4.17 -2.03
CA VAL A 76 -3.38 2.88 -1.99
C VAL A 76 -2.49 1.75 -2.49
N ILE A 77 -1.78 1.97 -3.60
CA ILE A 77 -0.83 0.99 -4.17
C ILE A 77 0.27 0.68 -3.13
N GLY A 78 0.91 1.72 -2.58
CA GLY A 78 1.97 1.56 -1.58
C GLY A 78 1.53 0.78 -0.34
N ILE A 79 0.36 1.13 0.22
CA ILE A 79 -0.24 0.44 1.39
C ILE A 79 -0.55 -1.01 1.05
N THR A 80 -1.08 -1.28 -0.15
CA THR A 80 -1.41 -2.64 -0.59
C THR A 80 -0.16 -3.51 -0.67
N PHE A 81 0.92 -3.01 -1.26
CA PHE A 81 2.20 -3.73 -1.33
C PHE A 81 2.79 -3.99 0.06
N LEU A 82 2.76 -2.98 0.94
CA LEU A 82 3.27 -3.09 2.31
C LEU A 82 2.45 -4.09 3.14
N GLY A 83 1.12 -4.03 3.03
CA GLY A 83 0.19 -4.96 3.67
C GLY A 83 0.36 -6.39 3.17
N ALA A 84 0.46 -6.59 1.85
CA ALA A 84 0.70 -7.90 1.25
C ALA A 84 2.01 -8.52 1.75
N GLY A 85 3.09 -7.73 1.80
CA GLY A 85 4.37 -8.18 2.36
C GLY A 85 4.30 -8.51 3.85
N HIS A 86 3.48 -7.80 4.63
CA HIS A 86 3.25 -8.08 6.05
C HIS A 86 2.47 -9.39 6.25
N VAL A 87 1.40 -9.61 5.47
CA VAL A 87 0.60 -10.83 5.49
C VAL A 87 1.44 -12.04 5.08
N MET A 88 2.24 -11.95 4.01
CA MET A 88 3.14 -13.04 3.61
C MET A 88 4.15 -13.40 4.70
N ALA A 89 4.74 -12.39 5.36
CA ALA A 89 5.66 -12.62 6.47
C ALA A 89 4.96 -13.31 7.67
N LEU A 90 3.74 -12.89 8.00
CA LEU A 90 2.94 -13.52 9.07
C LEU A 90 2.59 -14.98 8.73
N VAL A 91 2.16 -15.26 7.50
CA VAL A 91 1.86 -16.62 7.02
C VAL A 91 3.12 -17.49 7.08
N ARG A 92 4.28 -16.97 6.67
CA ARG A 92 5.56 -17.71 6.73
C ARG A 92 5.94 -18.06 8.16
N ARG A 93 5.79 -17.12 9.12
CA ARG A 93 6.01 -17.37 10.55
C ARG A 93 5.06 -18.42 11.10
N ARG A 94 3.77 -18.34 10.79
CA ARG A 94 2.76 -19.32 11.23
C ARG A 94 3.01 -20.73 10.65
N ARG A 95 3.44 -20.84 9.39
CA ARG A 95 3.81 -22.13 8.78
C ARG A 95 5.10 -22.72 9.36
N ALA A 96 6.09 -21.89 9.69
CA ALA A 96 7.32 -22.34 10.35
C ALA A 96 7.08 -22.79 11.80
N ALA A 97 6.10 -22.19 12.48
CA ALA A 97 5.70 -22.55 13.84
C ALA A 97 4.66 -23.68 13.92
N ALA A 98 4.08 -24.10 12.80
CA ALA A 98 3.17 -25.25 12.78
C ALA A 98 3.98 -26.51 13.12
N PRO A 99 3.59 -27.29 14.16
CA PRO A 99 4.22 -28.57 14.42
C PRO A 99 4.12 -29.41 13.16
N ARG A 100 5.26 -29.91 12.67
CA ARG A 100 5.23 -31.04 11.74
C ARG A 100 4.56 -32.16 12.53
N SER A 101 3.29 -32.40 12.28
CA SER A 101 2.63 -33.62 12.73
C SER A 101 3.39 -34.75 12.04
N HIS A 102 4.40 -35.27 12.71
CA HIS A 102 5.00 -36.56 12.41
C HIS A 102 3.84 -37.54 12.47
N SER A 103 3.36 -37.97 11.31
CA SER A 103 2.52 -39.15 11.22
C SER A 103 3.44 -40.35 11.47
N PRO A 104 3.36 -41.05 12.61
CA PRO A 104 4.13 -42.26 12.84
C PRO A 104 3.35 -43.45 12.28
N ILE A 105 2.79 -43.34 11.06
CA ILE A 105 1.96 -44.40 10.47
C ILE A 105 2.82 -45.40 9.67
N ILE A 106 4.06 -45.07 9.34
CA ILE A 106 4.93 -45.96 8.54
C ILE A 106 5.74 -46.96 9.41
N GLY A 107 5.76 -46.79 10.74
CA GLY A 107 6.52 -47.66 11.66
C GLY A 107 5.79 -48.92 12.16
N ALA A 108 4.48 -49.06 11.92
CA ALA A 108 3.67 -50.12 12.52
C ALA A 108 3.41 -51.34 11.62
N ILE A 109 3.86 -51.34 10.35
CA ILE A 109 3.61 -52.43 9.38
C ILE A 109 4.87 -53.29 9.17
N ARG A 110 5.60 -53.60 10.24
CA ARG A 110 6.71 -54.57 10.21
C ARG A 110 6.79 -55.33 11.53
N ARG A 111 5.80 -56.16 11.80
CA ARG A 111 5.92 -57.34 12.67
C ARG A 111 5.36 -58.54 11.93
#